data_AF-A0A075GR09-F1
#
_entry.id   AF-A0A075GR09-F1
#
_cell.length_a   1.000
_cell.length_b   1.000
_cell.length_c   1.000
_cell.angle_alpha   90.00
_cell.angle_beta   90.00
_cell.angle_gamma   90.00
#
_symmetry.space_group_name_H-M   'P 1'
#
loop_
_entity.id
_entity.type
_entity.pdbx_description
1 polymer ?
#
loop_
_entity_poly.entity_id
_entity_poly.type
_entity_poly.pdbx_seq_one_letter_code
_entity_poly.pdbx_strand_id
1 'polypeptide(L)'
;MKRISEKTELPVIGVTYEESQGIEDAIKHHFPDSYETKLAEYSKLGSREKITLHTSHNLYIRNEGCTVLEATQLLDKITLQGSIPEPLRITQLLANTLLKAKF
;
A
#
# COMPACT_ATOMS: atom_id res chain seq x y z
N MET A 1 -4.69 8.42 1.80
CA MET A 1 -5.38 7.28 2.45
C MET A 1 -6.57 7.76 3.26
N LYS A 2 -6.38 8.78 4.12
CA LYS A 2 -7.45 9.57 4.75
C LYS A 2 -8.77 9.70 3.98
N ARG A 3 -8.75 10.29 2.79
CA ARG A 3 -9.96 10.46 1.96
C ARG A 3 -10.70 9.15 1.63
N ILE A 4 -9.99 8.03 1.47
CA ILE A 4 -10.60 6.72 1.21
C ILE A 4 -11.26 6.22 2.50
N SER A 5 -10.54 6.30 3.63
CA SER A 5 -11.07 5.88 4.93
C SER A 5 -12.31 6.69 5.30
N GLU A 6 -12.27 8.02 5.16
CA GLU A 6 -13.41 8.89 5.43
C GLU A 6 -14.61 8.60 4.55
N LYS A 7 -14.41 8.30 3.25
CA LYS A 7 -15.51 8.05 2.32
C LYS A 7 -16.12 6.66 2.46
N THR A 8 -15.30 5.68 2.82
CA THR A 8 -15.75 4.28 2.96
C THR A 8 -16.21 3.97 4.36
N GLU A 9 -15.88 4.85 5.33
CA GLU A 9 -16.09 4.63 6.76
C GLU A 9 -15.40 3.34 7.26
N LEU A 10 -14.32 2.93 6.56
CA LEU A 10 -13.55 1.72 6.85
C LEU A 10 -12.07 2.04 7.06
N PRO A 11 -11.36 1.24 7.88
CA PRO A 11 -9.90 1.31 7.96
C PRO A 11 -9.25 1.01 6.62
N VAL A 12 -8.15 1.71 6.32
CA VAL A 12 -7.40 1.53 5.06
C VAL A 12 -5.95 1.21 5.39
N ILE A 13 -5.47 0.09 4.85
CA ILE A 13 -4.09 -0.39 4.99
C ILE A 13 -3.44 -0.38 3.62
N GLY A 14 -2.36 0.38 3.49
CA GLY A 14 -1.51 0.43 2.31
C GLY A 14 -0.29 -0.44 2.56
N VAL A 15 -0.04 -1.43 1.70
CA VAL A 15 1.06 -2.39 1.84
C VAL A 15 2.11 -2.15 0.75
N THR A 16 3.38 -2.12 1.13
CA THR A 16 4.52 -2.20 0.21
C THR A 16 5.52 -3.26 0.67
N TYR A 17 6.15 -3.93 -0.28
CA TYR A 17 7.04 -5.08 -0.05
C TYR A 17 8.50 -4.67 0.07
N GLU A 18 8.86 -3.52 -0.49
CA GLU A 18 10.22 -3.00 -0.50
C GLU A 18 10.32 -1.70 0.27
N GLU A 19 11.45 -1.52 0.93
CA GLU A 19 11.87 -0.24 1.49
C GLU A 19 12.28 0.68 0.34
N SER A 20 11.31 1.40 -0.22
CA SER A 20 11.62 2.41 -1.22
C SER A 20 12.01 3.71 -0.54
N GLN A 21 13.04 4.39 -1.06
CA GLN A 21 13.42 5.78 -0.69
C GLN A 21 12.27 6.79 -0.89
N GLY A 22 11.18 6.35 -1.53
CA GLY A 22 10.00 7.14 -1.83
C GLY A 22 9.62 6.96 -3.29
N ILE A 23 8.76 7.84 -3.78
CA ILE A 23 8.45 7.99 -5.20
C ILE A 23 8.68 9.44 -5.66
N GLU A 24 9.43 10.22 -4.87
CA GLU A 24 9.56 11.67 -5.04
C GLU A 24 10.21 12.03 -6.36
N ASP A 25 11.30 11.35 -6.73
CA ASP A 25 11.99 11.55 -8.00
C ASP A 25 11.11 11.12 -9.18
N ALA A 26 10.36 10.03 -9.03
CA ALA A 26 9.40 9.60 -10.04
C ALA A 26 8.26 10.64 -10.20
N ILE A 27 7.78 11.24 -9.11
CA ILE A 27 6.78 12.30 -9.16
C ILE A 27 7.33 13.53 -9.90
N LYS A 28 8.56 13.97 -9.59
CA LYS A 28 9.22 15.09 -10.28
C LYS A 28 9.39 14.81 -11.76
N HIS A 29 9.81 13.59 -12.12
CA HIS A 29 10.05 13.20 -13.49
C HIS A 29 8.76 13.11 -14.32
N HIS A 30 7.69 12.51 -13.77
CA HIS A 30 6.46 12.28 -14.52
C HIS A 30 5.44 13.43 -14.44
N PHE A 31 5.60 14.36 -13.48
CA PHE A 31 4.69 15.49 -13.29
C PHE A 31 5.43 16.82 -13.13
N PRO A 32 6.28 17.23 -14.10
CA PRO A 32 7.13 18.42 -13.98
C PRO A 32 6.34 19.72 -13.71
N ASP A 33 5.10 19.82 -14.18
CA ASP A 33 4.27 21.03 -14.00
C ASP A 33 3.45 21.03 -12.70
N SER A 34 3.39 19.90 -11.97
CA SER A 34 2.54 19.75 -10.77
C SER A 34 3.21 18.97 -9.63
N TYR A 35 4.52 18.78 -9.71
CA TYR A 35 5.25 17.95 -8.73
C TYR A 35 5.16 18.54 -7.32
N GLU A 36 5.16 19.86 -7.16
CA GLU A 36 5.14 20.51 -5.84
C GLU A 36 3.87 20.15 -5.05
N THR A 37 2.71 20.27 -5.68
CA THR A 37 1.43 19.90 -5.06
C THR A 37 1.36 18.40 -4.77
N LYS A 38 1.82 17.57 -5.70
CA LYS A 38 1.84 16.10 -5.54
C LYS A 38 2.80 15.65 -4.44
N LEU A 39 3.97 16.29 -4.32
CA LEU A 39 4.92 16.03 -3.23
C LEU A 39 4.33 16.47 -1.89
N ALA A 40 3.68 17.63 -1.83
CA ALA A 40 3.03 18.09 -0.60
C ALA A 40 1.92 17.13 -0.15
N GLU A 41 1.15 16.54 -1.08
CA GLU A 41 0.20 15.47 -0.77
C GLU A 41 0.90 14.16 -0.37
N TYR A 42 1.99 13.81 -1.04
CA TYR A 42 2.78 12.62 -0.72
C TYR A 42 3.36 12.69 0.70
N SER A 43 3.91 13.82 1.09
CA SER A 43 4.48 14.05 2.43
C SER A 43 3.43 13.95 3.55
N LYS A 44 2.15 14.20 3.25
CA LYS A 44 1.05 14.05 4.23
C LYS A 44 0.69 12.60 4.54
N LEU A 45 1.15 11.62 3.75
CA LEU A 45 0.83 10.19 3.95
C LEU A 45 1.58 9.55 5.13
N GLY A 46 2.46 10.29 5.82
CA GLY A 46 3.19 9.80 6.99
C GLY A 46 4.29 8.79 6.67
N SER A 47 5.03 8.41 7.71
CA SER A 47 6.06 7.37 7.62
C SER A 47 5.42 5.99 7.41
N ARG A 48 6.20 5.08 6.80
CA ARG A 48 5.82 3.67 6.71
C ARG A 48 6.32 2.96 7.97
N GLU A 49 5.50 2.06 8.48
CA GLU A 49 5.89 1.21 9.61
C GLU A 49 6.25 -0.18 9.12
N LYS A 50 7.37 -0.73 9.61
CA LYS A 50 7.81 -2.07 9.26
C LYS A 50 7.16 -3.07 10.20
N ILE A 51 6.54 -4.10 9.63
CA ILE A 51 5.99 -5.25 10.34
C ILE A 51 6.60 -6.54 9.80
N THR A 52 6.54 -7.60 10.59
CA THR A 52 6.97 -8.94 10.18
C THR A 52 5.78 -9.88 10.33
N LEU A 53 5.42 -10.55 9.23
CA LEU A 53 4.35 -11.54 9.20
C LEU A 53 4.79 -12.85 9.85
N HIS A 54 3.83 -13.70 10.23
CA HIS A 54 4.07 -15.08 10.69
C HIS A 54 4.79 -15.94 9.62
N THR A 55 4.68 -15.57 8.34
CA THR A 55 5.43 -16.20 7.24
C THR A 55 6.91 -15.77 7.20
N SER A 56 7.37 -15.00 8.20
CA SER A 56 8.73 -14.42 8.29
C SER A 56 9.10 -13.39 7.22
N HIS A 57 8.11 -12.89 6.48
CA HIS A 57 8.31 -11.82 5.49
C HIS A 57 8.07 -10.44 6.12
N ASN A 58 8.87 -9.46 5.73
CA ASN A 58 8.71 -8.08 6.16
C ASN A 58 7.78 -7.33 5.21
N LEU A 59 6.86 -6.55 5.77
CA LEU A 59 6.03 -5.59 5.05
C LEU A 59 6.21 -4.20 5.62
N TYR A 60 6.02 -3.21 4.76
CA TYR A 60 6.00 -1.81 5.13
C TYR A 60 4.58 -1.30 4.92
N ILE A 61 3.94 -0.85 5.99
CA ILE A 61 2.53 -0.48 5.96
C ILE A 61 2.31 0.99 6.28
N ARG A 62 1.25 1.54 5.73
CA ARG A 62 0.62 2.78 6.16
C ARG A 62 -0.81 2.46 6.53
N ASN A 63 -1.29 3.00 7.64
CA ASN A 63 -2.62 2.70 8.16
C ASN A 63 -3.39 4.01 8.37
N GLU A 64 -4.68 3.96 8.11
CA GLU A 64 -5.62 5.04 8.38
C GLU A 64 -6.87 4.42 9.00
N GLY A 65 -7.32 4.95 10.14
CA GLY A 65 -8.50 4.43 10.85
C GLY A 65 -8.30 3.11 11.60
N CYS A 66 -7.06 2.63 11.74
CA CYS A 66 -6.69 1.51 12.63
C CYS A 66 -5.26 1.64 13.14
N THR A 67 -4.96 0.92 14.21
CA THR A 67 -3.62 0.80 14.78
C THR A 67 -2.75 -0.17 13.96
N VAL A 68 -1.44 -0.08 14.17
CA VAL A 68 -0.45 -0.98 13.57
C VAL A 68 -0.64 -2.41 14.04
N LEU A 69 -1.01 -2.61 15.31
CA LEU A 69 -1.30 -3.92 15.86
C LEU A 69 -2.51 -4.57 15.15
N GLU A 70 -3.62 -3.84 15.01
CA GLU A 70 -4.80 -4.33 14.30
C GLU A 70 -4.50 -4.66 12.84
N ALA A 71 -3.77 -3.77 12.15
CA ALA A 71 -3.34 -4.00 10.78
C ALA A 71 -2.45 -5.25 10.66
N THR A 72 -1.49 -5.43 11.58
CA THR A 72 -0.60 -6.60 11.60
C THR A 72 -1.40 -7.89 11.81
N GLN A 73 -2.29 -7.92 12.80
CA GLN A 73 -3.15 -9.08 13.07
C GLN A 73 -4.05 -9.44 11.89
N LEU A 74 -4.60 -8.44 11.20
CA LEU A 74 -5.40 -8.67 10.00
C LEU A 74 -4.54 -9.23 8.87
N LEU A 75 -3.40 -8.58 8.58
CA LEU A 75 -2.48 -9.00 7.51
C LEU A 75 -1.96 -10.42 7.74
N ASP A 76 -1.64 -10.79 8.98
CA ASP A 76 -1.27 -12.16 9.32
C ASP A 76 -2.37 -13.16 9.00
N LYS A 77 -3.62 -12.87 9.38
CA LYS A 77 -4.74 -13.79 9.16
C LYS A 77 -5.07 -13.99 7.68
N ILE A 78 -4.87 -12.96 6.84
CA ILE A 78 -5.24 -13.00 5.42
C ILE A 78 -4.07 -13.30 4.49
N THR A 79 -2.87 -13.53 5.02
CA THR A 79 -1.69 -13.90 4.22
C THR A 79 -1.38 -15.36 4.47
N LEU A 80 -1.81 -16.25 3.58
CA LEU A 80 -1.62 -17.70 3.79
C LEU A 80 -0.16 -18.11 3.63
N GLN A 81 0.53 -17.53 2.66
CA GLN A 81 1.92 -17.87 2.33
C GLN A 81 2.65 -16.68 1.69
N GLY A 82 3.97 -16.67 1.81
CA GLY A 82 4.81 -15.59 1.26
C GLY A 82 4.55 -14.24 1.90
N SER A 83 4.79 -13.16 1.16
CA SER A 83 4.66 -11.77 1.61
C SER A 83 3.39 -11.06 1.16
N ILE A 84 2.58 -11.67 0.28
CA ILE A 84 1.48 -10.96 -0.38
C ILE A 84 0.15 -11.40 0.25
N PRO A 85 -0.61 -10.49 0.89
CA PRO A 85 -1.97 -10.77 1.37
C PRO A 85 -2.84 -11.35 0.26
N GLU A 86 -3.61 -12.40 0.56
CA GLU A 86 -4.40 -13.15 -0.43
C GLU A 86 -5.35 -12.26 -1.25
N PRO A 87 -6.06 -11.27 -0.67
CA PRO A 87 -6.90 -10.36 -1.45
C PRO A 87 -6.11 -9.54 -2.49
N LEU A 88 -4.89 -9.10 -2.13
CA LEU A 88 -4.02 -8.36 -3.04
C LEU A 88 -3.47 -9.28 -4.13
N ARG A 89 -3.06 -10.49 -3.78
CA ARG A 89 -2.56 -11.50 -4.71
C ARG A 89 -3.60 -11.82 -5.79
N ILE A 90 -4.84 -12.08 -5.38
CA ILE A 90 -5.94 -12.39 -6.31
C ILE A 90 -6.26 -11.18 -7.20
N THR A 91 -6.32 -9.98 -6.64
CA THR A 91 -6.59 -8.75 -7.39
C THR A 91 -5.51 -8.50 -8.46
N GLN A 92 -4.23 -8.70 -8.11
CA GLN A 92 -3.12 -8.54 -9.05
C GLN A 92 -3.18 -9.55 -10.20
N LEU A 93 -3.47 -10.82 -9.89
CA LEU A 93 -3.65 -11.87 -10.91
C LEU A 93 -4.81 -11.53 -11.86
N LEU A 94 -5.94 -11.07 -11.31
CA LEU A 94 -7.10 -10.67 -12.10
C LEU A 94 -6.78 -9.47 -12.99
N ALA A 95 -6.19 -8.41 -12.45
CA ALA A 95 -5.81 -7.23 -13.21
C ALA A 95 -4.86 -7.57 -14.37
N ASN A 96 -3.84 -8.40 -14.11
CA ASN A 96 -2.90 -8.86 -15.13
C ASN A 96 -3.60 -9.68 -16.24
N THR A 97 -4.57 -10.52 -15.86
CA THR A 97 -5.33 -11.32 -16.82
C THR A 97 -6.21 -10.43 -17.71
N LEU A 98 -6.92 -9.47 -17.10
CA LEU A 98 -7.78 -8.53 -17.82
C LEU A 98 -6.98 -7.59 -18.74
N LEU A 99 -5.78 -7.16 -18.31
CA LEU A 99 -4.89 -6.35 -19.15
C LEU A 99 -4.41 -7.14 -20.37
N LYS A 100 -4.00 -8.40 -20.19
CA LYS A 100 -3.58 -9.27 -21.30
C LYS A 100 -4.72 -9.70 -22.22
N ALA A 101 -5.97 -9.68 -21.76
CA ALA A 101 -7.12 -10.02 -22.60
C ALA A 101 -7.62 -8.83 -23.43
N LYS A 102 -7.25 -7.60 -23.05
CA LYS A 102 -7.62 -6.36 -23.76
C LYS A 102 -6.67 -6.02 -24.91
N PHE A 103 -5.52 -6.69 -25.02
CA PHE A 103 -4.51 -6.54 -26.05
C PHE A 103 -4.11 -7.90 -26.61
#